data_AF-A0A0R3MXZ4-F1
#
_entry.id   AF-A0A0R3MXZ4-F1
#
_cell.length_a   1.000
_cell.length_b   1.000
_cell.length_c   1.000
_cell.angle_alpha   90.00
_cell.angle_beta   90.00
_cell.angle_gamma   90.00
#
_symmetry.space_group_name_H-M   'P 1'
#
loop_
_entity.id
_entity.type
_entity.pdbx_description
1 polymer ?
#
loop_
_entity_poly.entity_id
_entity_poly.type
_entity_poly.pdbx_seq_one_letter_code
_entity_poly.pdbx_strand_id
1 'polypeptide(L)'
;MTALVAIAPALSLAACQRDTETAAPAARPVRTVTVEKREGGQALTFTGRIEAEDEVSVAFRISGRLLEKSGKLGERVQAGQIMARLEPQNELNTY
;
A
#
# COMPACT_ATOMS: atom_id res chain seq x y z
N MET A 1 73.79 -42.58 50.65
CA MET A 1 73.71 -42.51 49.18
C MET A 1 72.47 -43.26 48.67
N THR A 2 71.28 -42.84 49.14
CA THR A 2 69.99 -43.47 48.80
C THR A 2 68.91 -42.42 48.52
N ALA A 3 69.07 -41.19 49.05
CA ALA A 3 68.18 -40.06 48.80
C ALA A 3 68.18 -39.59 47.34
N LEU A 4 69.29 -39.77 46.60
CA LEU A 4 69.41 -39.27 45.22
C LEU A 4 68.63 -40.12 44.20
N VAL A 5 68.40 -41.41 44.49
CA VAL A 5 67.72 -42.34 43.57
C VAL A 5 66.19 -42.14 43.58
N ALA A 6 65.64 -41.65 44.69
CA ALA A 6 64.20 -41.41 44.83
C ALA A 6 63.71 -40.10 44.15
N ILE A 7 64.61 -39.18 43.82
CA ILE A 7 64.26 -37.86 43.26
C ILE A 7 64.04 -37.93 41.74
N ALA A 8 64.73 -38.83 41.04
CA ALA A 8 64.62 -39.00 39.59
C ALA A 8 63.20 -39.36 39.09
N PRO A 9 62.46 -40.30 39.70
CA PRO A 9 61.10 -40.61 39.25
C PRO A 9 60.10 -39.48 39.58
N ALA A 10 60.31 -38.73 40.67
CA ALA A 10 59.42 -37.62 41.03
C ALA A 10 59.45 -36.46 40.00
N LEU A 11 60.61 -36.19 39.39
CA LEU A 11 60.72 -35.18 38.32
C LEU A 11 60.01 -35.60 37.03
N SER A 12 59.91 -36.91 36.76
CA SER A 12 59.22 -37.41 35.56
C SER A 12 57.70 -37.24 35.64
N LEU A 13 57.11 -37.25 36.84
CA LEU A 13 55.67 -37.02 37.04
C LEU A 13 55.29 -35.54 36.84
N ALA A 14 56.19 -34.59 37.11
CA ALA A 14 55.97 -33.17 36.84
C ALA A 14 56.03 -32.81 35.34
N ALA A 15 56.53 -33.70 34.48
CA ALA A 15 56.62 -33.48 33.03
C ALA A 15 55.29 -33.71 32.29
N CYS A 16 54.34 -34.43 32.90
CA CYS A 16 53.05 -34.76 32.28
C CYS A 16 51.92 -33.76 32.58
N GLN A 17 52.18 -32.68 33.33
CA GLN A 17 51.17 -31.66 33.61
C GLN A 17 51.33 -30.47 32.65
N ARG A 18 50.74 -30.57 31.45
CA ARG A 18 50.51 -29.41 30.57
C ARG A 18 49.17 -29.55 29.85
N ASP A 19 48.10 -29.17 30.53
CA ASP A 19 46.96 -28.57 29.84
C ASP A 19 47.23 -27.08 29.78
N THR A 20 47.94 -26.66 28.72
CA THR A 20 47.90 -25.26 28.33
C THR A 20 46.56 -25.03 27.66
N GLU A 21 45.61 -24.51 28.44
CA GLU A 21 44.36 -23.92 27.97
C GLU A 21 44.69 -23.06 26.74
N THR A 22 44.37 -23.59 25.55
CA THR A 22 44.67 -22.90 24.31
C THR A 22 43.73 -21.71 24.24
N ALA A 23 44.29 -20.51 24.42
CA ALA A 23 43.52 -19.27 24.39
C ALA A 23 42.67 -19.24 23.12
N ALA A 24 41.37 -18.99 23.29
CA ALA A 24 40.44 -18.91 22.18
C ALA A 24 40.98 -17.91 21.13
N PRO A 25 40.91 -18.24 19.83
CA PRO A 25 41.43 -17.38 18.79
C PRO A 25 40.78 -15.99 18.85
N ALA A 26 41.58 -14.94 18.69
CA ALA A 26 41.13 -13.57 18.76
C ALA A 26 39.96 -13.31 17.79
N ALA A 27 38.90 -12.67 18.30
CA ALA A 27 37.72 -12.34 17.50
C ALA A 27 38.12 -11.40 16.34
N ARG A 28 37.72 -11.77 15.12
CA ARG A 28 38.01 -11.00 13.91
C ARG A 28 37.00 -9.85 13.77
N PRO A 29 37.46 -8.59 13.63
CA PRO A 29 36.54 -7.49 13.45
C PRO A 29 35.79 -7.63 12.12
N VAL A 30 34.47 -7.50 12.17
CA VAL A 30 33.58 -7.48 11.00
C VAL A 30 32.82 -6.17 10.97
N ARG A 31 32.45 -5.73 9.76
CA ARG A 31 31.55 -4.59 9.59
C ARG A 31 30.12 -5.11 9.52
N THR A 32 29.26 -4.61 10.40
CA THR A 32 27.84 -4.91 10.42
C THR A 32 27.02 -3.66 10.16
N VAL A 33 25.81 -3.84 9.65
CA VAL A 33 24.80 -2.79 9.57
C VAL A 33 23.49 -3.34 10.12
N THR A 34 22.76 -2.54 10.88
CA THR A 34 21.43 -2.89 11.38
C THR A 34 20.41 -2.57 10.31
N VAL A 35 19.57 -3.55 9.95
CA VAL A 35 18.48 -3.33 9.00
C VAL A 35 17.32 -2.67 9.73
N GLU A 36 16.87 -1.53 9.21
CA GLU A 36 15.71 -0.81 9.72
C GLU A 36 14.53 -0.96 8.75
N LYS A 37 13.33 -1.03 9.31
CA LYS A 37 12.09 -0.97 8.52
C LYS A 37 11.96 0.45 7.97
N ARG A 38 11.98 0.58 6.65
CA ARG A 38 11.63 1.82 5.95
C ARG A 38 10.29 1.62 5.29
N GLU A 39 9.48 2.68 5.23
CA GLU A 39 8.37 2.68 4.29
C GLU A 39 8.95 2.60 2.87
N GLY A 40 8.64 1.51 2.19
CA GLY A 40 9.07 1.23 0.84
C GLY A 40 7.88 1.33 -0.11
N GLY A 41 8.09 1.97 -1.24
CA GLY A 41 7.08 2.11 -2.29
C GLY A 41 7.45 3.27 -3.19
N GLN A 42 7.28 3.09 -4.50
CA GLN A 42 7.37 4.19 -5.44
C GLN A 42 5.98 4.84 -5.52
N ALA A 43 5.91 6.16 -5.43
CA ALA A 43 4.65 6.87 -5.66
C ALA A 43 4.20 6.60 -7.11
N LEU A 44 3.02 6.01 -7.27
CA LEU A 44 2.43 5.77 -8.58
C LEU A 44 1.52 6.94 -8.93
N THR A 45 1.80 7.58 -10.06
CA THR A 45 0.97 8.66 -10.60
C THR A 45 0.23 8.15 -11.82
N PHE A 46 -1.09 8.36 -11.84
CA PHE A 46 -1.96 7.97 -12.94
C PHE A 46 -2.67 9.21 -13.49
N THR A 47 -2.87 9.22 -14.80
CA THR A 47 -3.73 10.20 -15.46
C THR A 47 -5.14 9.63 -15.57
N GLY A 48 -6.15 10.42 -15.22
CA GLY A 48 -7.55 10.06 -15.36
C GLY A 48 -8.37 11.26 -15.84
N ARG A 49 -9.61 10.99 -16.25
CA ARG A 49 -10.61 12.01 -16.57
C ARG A 49 -11.77 11.88 -15.59
N ILE A 50 -12.35 13.02 -15.21
CA ILE A 50 -13.60 13.08 -14.47
C ILE A 50 -14.74 13.00 -15.49
N GLU A 51 -15.63 12.04 -15.31
CA GLU A 51 -16.83 11.85 -16.13
C GLU A 51 -18.06 11.81 -15.21
N ALA A 52 -19.23 12.14 -15.75
CA ALA A 52 -20.46 12.03 -15.00
C ALA A 52 -20.75 10.56 -14.70
N GLU A 53 -21.16 10.26 -13.47
CA GLU A 53 -21.59 8.91 -13.10
C GLU A 53 -22.88 8.53 -13.83
N ASP A 54 -23.84 9.46 -13.88
CA ASP A 54 -25.11 9.32 -14.57
C ASP A 54 -25.32 10.46 -15.57
N GLU A 55 -25.70 10.11 -16.80
CA GLU A 55 -26.14 11.05 -17.82
C GLU A 55 -27.52 10.65 -18.34
N VAL A 56 -28.49 11.57 -18.25
CA VAL A 56 -29.88 11.30 -18.63
C VAL A 56 -30.31 12.24 -19.73
N SER A 57 -30.71 11.68 -20.88
CA SER A 57 -31.39 12.42 -21.95
C SER A 57 -32.88 12.47 -21.67
N VAL A 58 -33.42 13.66 -21.45
CA VAL A 58 -34.86 13.87 -21.20
C VAL A 58 -35.58 14.15 -22.51
N ALA A 59 -36.67 13.41 -22.76
CA ALA A 59 -37.54 13.60 -23.91
C ALA A 59 -39.02 13.49 -23.51
N PHE A 60 -39.90 14.07 -24.32
CA PHE A 60 -41.33 13.90 -24.12
C PHE A 60 -41.76 12.48 -24.49
N ARG A 61 -42.73 11.94 -23.73
CA ARG A 61 -43.27 10.58 -23.93
C ARG A 61 -44.26 10.49 -25.09
N ILE A 62 -44.75 11.63 -25.56
CA ILE A 62 -45.68 11.76 -26.69
C ILE A 62 -45.12 12.77 -27.68
N SER A 63 -45.48 12.61 -28.95
CA SER A 63 -45.22 13.63 -29.95
C SER A 63 -46.14 14.84 -29.73
N GLY A 64 -45.63 16.05 -30.00
CA GLY A 64 -46.40 17.28 -29.89
C GLY A 64 -45.59 18.49 -30.29
N ARG A 65 -46.27 19.64 -30.43
CA ARG A 65 -45.62 20.93 -30.67
C ARG A 65 -45.09 21.48 -29.35
N LEU A 66 -43.84 21.95 -29.35
CA LEU A 66 -43.24 22.59 -28.18
C LEU A 66 -43.93 23.94 -27.93
N LEU A 67 -44.48 24.13 -26.73
CA LEU A 67 -45.07 25.40 -26.29
C LEU A 67 -44.03 26.29 -25.63
N GLU A 68 -43.28 25.76 -24.66
CA GLU A 68 -42.27 26.53 -23.91
C GLU A 68 -41.03 25.70 -23.58
N LYS A 69 -39.89 26.37 -23.45
CA LYS A 69 -38.63 25.82 -22.92
C LYS A 69 -38.13 26.74 -21.82
N SER A 70 -38.07 26.23 -20.60
CA SER A 70 -37.90 27.04 -19.39
C SER A 70 -36.47 27.02 -18.82
N GLY A 71 -35.62 26.10 -19.28
CA GLY A 71 -34.23 25.95 -18.80
C GLY A 71 -33.17 26.60 -19.70
N LYS A 72 -32.12 27.14 -19.06
CA LYS A 72 -30.92 27.67 -19.75
C LYS A 72 -29.81 26.61 -19.80
N LEU A 73 -28.93 26.73 -20.80
CA LEU A 73 -27.75 25.87 -20.89
C LEU A 73 -26.81 26.14 -19.70
N GLY A 74 -26.34 25.08 -19.05
CA GLY A 74 -25.45 25.15 -17.88
C GLY A 74 -26.15 25.44 -16.56
N GLU A 75 -27.48 25.54 -16.56
CA GLU A 75 -28.27 25.76 -15.34
C GLU A 75 -28.31 24.48 -14.49
N ARG A 76 -28.21 24.64 -13.16
CA ARG A 76 -28.48 23.53 -12.22
C ARG A 76 -29.97 23.38 -12.05
N VAL A 77 -30.45 22.14 -12.13
CA VAL A 77 -31.88 21.82 -12.04
C VAL A 77 -32.17 20.93 -10.84
N GLN A 78 -33.40 20.98 -10.36
CA GLN A 78 -33.87 20.15 -9.25
C GLN A 78 -34.92 19.15 -9.73
N ALA A 79 -35.10 18.06 -8.99
CA ALA A 79 -36.15 17.09 -9.27
C ALA A 79 -37.53 17.76 -9.26
N GLY A 80 -38.34 17.47 -10.29
CA GLY A 80 -39.67 18.08 -10.46
C GLY A 80 -39.68 19.46 -11.13
N GLN A 81 -38.51 20.04 -11.44
CA GLN A 81 -38.45 21.30 -12.18
C GLN A 81 -38.90 21.11 -13.63
N ILE A 82 -39.80 21.98 -14.09
CA ILE A 82 -40.31 21.96 -15.46
C ILE A 82 -39.23 22.48 -16.42
N MET A 83 -38.79 21.62 -17.34
CA MET A 83 -37.78 21.95 -18.35
C MET A 83 -38.38 22.50 -19.64
N ALA A 84 -39.53 21.96 -20.04
CA ALA A 84 -40.24 22.30 -21.26
C ALA A 84 -41.70 21.80 -21.21
N ARG A 85 -42.59 22.41 -21.99
CA ARG A 85 -44.01 22.00 -22.12
C ARG A 85 -44.41 21.83 -23.57
N LEU A 86 -45.24 20.84 -23.85
CA LEU A 86 -45.92 20.69 -25.14
C LEU A 86 -47.25 21.45 -25.15
N GLU A 87 -47.78 21.69 -26.34
CA GLU A 87 -49.17 22.14 -26.49
C GLU A 87 -50.15 21.03 -26.09
N PRO A 88 -51.27 21.37 -25.41
CA PRO A 88 -52.17 20.40 -24.80
C PRO A 88 -53.04 19.59 -25.77
N GLN A 89 -52.93 19.85 -27.08
CA GLN A 89 -53.80 19.24 -28.10
C GLN A 89 -53.66 17.71 -28.18
N ASN A 90 -52.48 17.15 -27.91
CA ASN A 90 -52.23 15.71 -28.03
C ASN A 90 -52.46 14.95 -26.72
N GLU A 91 -52.19 15.57 -25.57
CA GLU A 91 -52.40 14.96 -24.24
C GLU A 91 -53.88 14.70 -23.93
N LEU A 92 -54.81 15.44 -24.57
CA LEU A 92 -56.25 15.27 -24.43
C LEU A 92 -56.85 14.15 -25.31
N ASN A 93 -56.08 13.55 -26.22
CA ASN A 93 -56.56 12.57 -27.21
C ASN A 93 -56.03 11.14 -27.01
N THR A 94 -55.48 10.82 -25.84
CA THR A 94 -55.17 9.43 -25.47
C THR A 94 -56.45 8.73 -25.01
N TYR A 95 -57.15 8.10 -25.94
CA TYR A 95 -58.26 7.17 -25.69
C TYR A 95 -57.74 5.74 -25.55
#